data_AF-A0A937TB01-F1
#
_entry.id   AF-A0A937TB01-F1
#
_cell.length_a   1.000
_cell.length_b   1.000
_cell.length_c   1.000
_cell.angle_alpha   90.00
_cell.angle_beta   90.00
_cell.angle_gamma   90.00
#
_symmetry.space_group_name_H-M   'P 1'
#
loop_
_entity.id
_entity.type
_entity.pdbx_description
1 polymer ?
#
loop_
_entity_poly.entity_id
_entity_poly.type
_entity_poly.pdbx_seq_one_letter_code
_entity_poly.pdbx_strand_id
1 'polypeptide(L)'
;MKKSFTILELIIAIIIVAVLVTVGLPVYRNVIENANVKVCQSNLILLDAALQNYMIEFDTIPGEISKIPVEYIEDAYAEILREGGWRLKLAYAIADWQKSGYAHAQPALENLVGHNLSILTCPSDATPPNQGGVSYGINQAIIGLSYNEMQNIDPETIFIADCNFNEFASEQELDFRHRSFMILGEENFAQGITRSRVNPGVEVHDNGNHFGWDKGKRVGQSGNNPGRGQSGNNPHGGN
;
A
#
# COMPACT_ATOMS: atom_id res chain seq x y z
N MET A 1 43.11 36.04 23.62
CA MET A 1 43.38 35.92 22.17
C MET A 1 42.19 35.22 21.53
N LYS A 2 41.39 35.91 20.71
CA LYS A 2 40.26 35.30 19.99
C LYS A 2 40.83 34.51 18.81
N LYS A 3 40.60 33.19 18.77
CA LYS A 3 40.93 32.37 17.58
C LYS A 3 40.08 32.87 16.42
N SER A 4 40.74 33.35 15.37
CA SER A 4 40.09 33.73 14.13
C SER A 4 39.99 32.48 13.25
N PHE A 5 38.79 32.24 12.72
CA PHE A 5 38.52 31.12 11.81
C PHE A 5 39.42 31.25 10.58
N THR A 6 40.08 30.16 10.16
CA THR A 6 40.90 30.20 8.96
C THR A 6 40.00 29.98 7.73
N ILE A 7 40.30 30.66 6.61
CA ILE A 7 39.57 30.47 5.35
C ILE A 7 39.67 29.01 4.89
N LEU A 8 40.82 28.36 5.14
CA LEU A 8 41.05 26.96 4.80
C LEU A 8 40.07 26.01 5.52
N GLU A 9 39.81 26.25 6.80
CA GLU A 9 38.89 25.44 7.60
C GLU A 9 37.46 25.51 7.04
N LEU A 10 37.04 26.71 6.60
CA LEU A 10 35.76 26.88 5.93
C LEU A 10 35.71 26.16 4.57
N ILE A 11 36.78 26.22 3.76
CA ILE A 11 36.84 25.57 2.45
C ILE A 11 36.76 24.04 2.58
N ILE A 12 37.48 23.44 3.53
CA ILE A 12 37.44 21.99 3.74
C ILE A 12 36.05 21.56 4.21
N ALA A 13 35.42 22.33 5.12
CA ALA A 13 34.09 22.03 5.62
C ALA A 13 33.04 22.00 4.49
N ILE A 14 33.03 22.99 3.58
CA ILE A 14 32.07 23.01 2.47
C ILE A 14 32.32 21.88 1.48
N ILE A 15 33.57 21.46 1.25
CA ILE A 15 33.91 20.33 0.37
C ILE A 15 33.35 19.03 0.95
N ILE A 16 33.51 18.81 2.27
CA ILE A 16 32.98 17.62 2.93
C ILE A 16 31.45 17.60 2.84
N VAL A 17 30.78 18.73 3.11
CA VAL A 17 29.32 18.83 3.00
C VAL A 17 28.85 18.57 1.57
N ALA A 18 29.53 19.09 0.55
CA ALA A 18 29.17 18.87 -0.85
C ALA A 18 29.22 17.39 -1.23
N VAL A 19 30.24 16.66 -0.79
CA VAL A 19 30.34 15.20 -1.01
C VAL A 19 29.20 14.46 -0.30
N LEU A 20 28.90 14.80 0.96
CA LEU A 20 27.82 14.17 1.72
C LEU A 20 26.45 14.39 1.08
N VAL A 21 26.15 15.61 0.64
CA VAL A 21 24.87 15.93 -0.03
C VAL A 21 24.74 15.15 -1.34
N THR A 22 25.81 15.08 -2.12
CA THR A 22 25.81 14.38 -3.42
C THR A 22 25.44 12.89 -3.26
N VAL A 23 25.99 12.22 -2.24
CA VAL A 23 25.67 10.81 -1.95
C VAL A 23 24.33 10.66 -1.22
N GLY A 24 23.95 11.63 -0.39
CA GLY A 24 22.75 11.56 0.44
C GLY A 24 21.43 11.70 -0.32
N LEU A 25 21.38 12.54 -1.36
CA LEU A 25 20.15 12.81 -2.12
C LEU A 25 19.49 11.58 -2.78
N PRO A 26 20.21 10.69 -3.50
CA PRO A 26 19.58 9.52 -4.12
C PRO A 26 19.03 8.54 -3.06
N VAL A 27 19.76 8.34 -1.96
CA VAL A 27 19.32 7.48 -0.86
C VAL A 27 18.05 8.04 -0.21
N TYR A 28 18.00 9.35 0.01
CA TYR A 28 16.84 10.02 0.58
C TYR A 28 15.57 9.79 -0.27
N ARG A 29 15.64 9.97 -1.59
CA ARG A 29 14.50 9.76 -2.50
C ARG A 29 13.96 8.34 -2.43
N ASN A 30 14.84 7.34 -2.41
CA ASN A 30 14.43 5.94 -2.27
C ASN A 30 13.72 5.67 -0.94
N VAL A 31 14.15 6.30 0.15
CA VAL A 31 13.50 6.14 1.46
C VAL A 31 12.09 6.72 1.44
N ILE A 32 11.90 7.91 0.86
CA ILE A 32 10.59 8.55 0.74
C ILE A 32 9.65 7.71 -0.13
N GLU A 33 10.10 7.28 -1.31
CA GLU A 33 9.28 6.48 -2.23
C GLU A 33 8.85 5.17 -1.56
N ASN A 34 9.78 4.44 -0.93
CA ASN A 34 9.46 3.22 -0.19
C ASN A 34 8.50 3.45 0.99
N ALA A 35 8.57 4.61 1.65
CA ALA A 35 7.63 4.96 2.71
C ALA A 35 6.21 5.20 2.13
N ASN A 36 6.11 5.93 1.02
CA ASN A 36 4.83 6.20 0.35
C ASN A 36 4.18 4.91 -0.17
N VAL A 37 4.96 4.06 -0.85
CA VAL A 37 4.57 2.71 -1.28
C VAL A 37 4.06 1.90 -0.09
N LYS A 38 4.72 1.97 1.07
CA LYS A 38 4.30 1.22 2.26
C LYS A 38 3.00 1.74 2.87
N VAL A 39 2.77 3.06 2.83
CA VAL A 39 1.51 3.66 3.28
C VAL A 39 0.37 3.29 2.33
N CYS A 40 0.56 3.40 1.01
CA CYS A 40 -0.48 3.04 0.04
C CYS A 40 -0.82 1.55 0.12
N GLN A 41 0.19 0.70 0.31
CA GLN A 41 -0.03 -0.72 0.58
C GLN A 41 -0.87 -0.92 1.84
N SER A 42 -0.54 -0.20 2.93
CA SER A 42 -1.33 -0.28 4.16
C SER A 42 -2.77 0.13 3.92
N ASN A 43 -3.03 1.21 3.19
CA ASN A 43 -4.38 1.68 2.86
C ASN A 43 -5.20 0.63 2.12
N LEU A 44 -4.59 -0.07 1.16
CA LEU A 44 -5.26 -1.18 0.50
C LEU A 44 -5.65 -2.27 1.51
N ILE A 45 -4.75 -2.68 2.41
CA ILE A 45 -5.06 -3.72 3.41
C ILE A 45 -6.20 -3.28 4.34
N LEU A 46 -6.24 -1.99 4.68
CA LEU A 46 -7.34 -1.40 5.44
C LEU A 46 -8.66 -1.48 4.70
N LEU A 47 -8.64 -1.15 3.41
CA LEU A 47 -9.81 -1.25 2.54
C LEU A 47 -10.31 -2.68 2.40
N ASP A 48 -9.42 -3.66 2.28
CA ASP A 48 -9.78 -5.07 2.25
C ASP A 48 -10.43 -5.51 3.57
N ALA A 49 -9.84 -5.17 4.72
CA ALA A 49 -10.42 -5.47 6.02
C ALA A 49 -11.80 -4.81 6.22
N ALA A 50 -11.92 -3.54 5.84
CA ALA A 50 -13.18 -2.79 5.94
C ALA A 50 -14.25 -3.34 4.98
N LEU A 51 -13.85 -3.74 3.76
CA LEU A 51 -14.72 -4.39 2.79
C LEU A 51 -15.22 -5.75 3.31
N GLN A 52 -14.35 -6.55 3.93
CA GLN A 52 -14.75 -7.83 4.51
C GLN A 52 -15.82 -7.64 5.60
N ASN A 53 -15.66 -6.65 6.47
CA ASN A 53 -16.68 -6.31 7.48
C ASN A 53 -18.00 -5.87 6.82
N TYR A 54 -17.92 -5.04 5.78
CA TYR A 54 -19.10 -4.63 5.01
C TYR A 54 -19.82 -5.84 4.39
N MET A 55 -19.08 -6.76 3.77
CA MET A 55 -19.64 -7.96 3.17
C MET A 55 -20.30 -8.88 4.19
N ILE A 56 -19.75 -8.99 5.40
CA ILE A 56 -20.34 -9.80 6.47
C ILE A 56 -21.71 -9.22 6.90
N GLU A 57 -21.85 -7.89 6.92
CA GLU A 57 -23.07 -7.23 7.34
C GLU A 57 -24.14 -7.15 6.24
N PHE A 58 -23.74 -6.79 5.02
CA PHE A 58 -24.67 -6.49 3.92
C PHE A 58 -24.78 -7.61 2.88
N ASP A 59 -23.97 -8.67 2.97
CA ASP A 59 -23.87 -9.78 2.00
C ASP A 59 -23.78 -9.29 0.54
N THR A 60 -23.07 -8.19 0.33
CA THR A 60 -22.86 -7.59 -0.99
C THR A 60 -21.60 -6.74 -1.01
N ILE A 61 -21.04 -6.53 -2.19
CA ILE A 61 -19.89 -5.66 -2.43
C ILE A 61 -20.39 -4.30 -2.92
N PRO A 62 -19.95 -3.18 -2.30
CA PRO A 62 -20.36 -1.85 -2.73
C PRO A 62 -19.76 -1.51 -4.09
N GLY A 63 -20.46 -0.67 -4.86
CA GLY A 63 -19.93 -0.16 -6.13
C GLY A 63 -18.82 0.89 -5.95
N GLU A 64 -18.79 1.58 -4.82
CA GLU A 64 -17.80 2.61 -4.53
C GLU A 64 -17.23 2.43 -3.13
N ILE A 65 -15.93 2.71 -2.98
CA ILE A 65 -15.24 2.71 -1.68
C ILE A 65 -15.89 3.69 -0.70
N SER A 66 -16.43 4.80 -1.21
CA SER A 66 -17.14 5.83 -0.43
C SER A 66 -18.36 5.29 0.34
N LYS A 67 -18.92 4.13 -0.06
CA LYS A 67 -20.06 3.49 0.60
C LYS A 67 -19.68 2.65 1.80
N ILE A 68 -18.40 2.34 1.97
CA ILE A 68 -17.91 1.62 3.14
C ILE A 68 -18.00 2.58 4.35
N PRO A 69 -18.69 2.19 5.44
CA PRO A 69 -18.76 2.98 6.65
C PRO A 69 -17.36 3.34 7.17
N VAL A 70 -17.19 4.61 7.55
CA VAL A 70 -15.92 5.13 8.08
C VAL A 70 -15.47 4.37 9.33
N GLU A 71 -16.43 3.89 10.13
CA GLU A 71 -16.16 3.07 11.33
C GLU A 71 -15.34 1.81 11.01
N TYR A 72 -15.65 1.08 9.93
CA TYR A 72 -14.89 -0.12 9.57
C TYR A 72 -13.45 0.21 9.14
N ILE A 73 -13.26 1.39 8.53
CA ILE A 73 -11.93 1.87 8.11
C ILE A 73 -11.12 2.27 9.34
N GLU A 74 -11.73 2.97 10.29
CA GLU A 74 -11.11 3.37 11.56
C GLU A 74 -10.68 2.15 12.39
N ASP A 75 -11.54 1.14 12.50
CA ASP A 75 -11.24 -0.12 13.20
C ASP A 75 -10.07 -0.87 12.54
N ALA A 76 -10.11 -1.01 11.21
CA ALA A 76 -9.01 -1.61 10.47
C ALA A 76 -7.70 -0.83 10.69
N TYR A 77 -7.77 0.50 10.71
CA TYR A 77 -6.59 1.37 10.86
C TYR A 77 -5.95 1.21 12.23
N ALA A 78 -6.78 1.24 13.28
CA ALA A 78 -6.33 1.01 14.64
C ALA A 78 -5.63 -0.35 14.78
N GLU A 79 -6.20 -1.39 14.18
CA GLU A 79 -5.65 -2.75 14.24
C GLU A 79 -4.30 -2.84 13.53
N ILE A 80 -4.19 -2.36 12.28
CA ILE A 80 -2.94 -2.41 11.53
C ILE A 80 -1.83 -1.60 12.21
N LEU A 81 -2.12 -0.43 12.80
CA LEU A 81 -1.09 0.32 13.53
C LEU A 81 -0.71 -0.32 14.88
N ARG A 82 -1.64 -1.00 15.54
CA ARG A 82 -1.39 -1.72 16.79
C ARG A 82 -0.46 -2.90 16.55
N GLU A 83 -0.74 -3.71 15.52
CA GLU A 83 0.04 -4.89 15.16
C GLU A 83 1.29 -4.55 14.33
N GLY A 84 1.26 -3.41 13.64
CA GLY A 84 2.31 -2.92 12.77
C GLY A 84 3.64 -2.73 13.47
N GLY A 85 4.70 -3.30 12.88
CA GLY A 85 6.07 -3.07 13.32
C GLY A 85 6.52 -1.61 13.15
N TRP A 86 7.65 -1.26 13.78
CA TRP A 86 8.22 0.10 13.73
C TRP A 86 8.43 0.64 12.31
N ARG A 87 8.67 -0.23 11.33
CA ARG A 87 8.86 0.15 9.91
C ARG A 87 7.60 0.76 9.30
N LEU A 88 6.42 0.22 9.63
CA LEU A 88 5.15 0.76 9.17
C LEU A 88 4.90 2.12 9.79
N LYS A 89 5.10 2.24 11.12
CA LYS A 89 4.94 3.50 11.85
C LYS A 89 5.89 4.58 11.32
N LEU A 90 7.12 4.21 10.99
CA LEU A 90 8.09 5.11 10.37
C LEU A 90 7.65 5.55 8.97
N ALA A 91 7.08 4.65 8.15
CA ALA A 91 6.57 5.01 6.83
C ALA A 91 5.45 6.06 6.92
N TYR A 92 4.50 5.87 7.84
CA TYR A 92 3.46 6.87 8.11
C TYR A 92 4.04 8.20 8.60
N ALA A 93 5.02 8.19 9.51
CA ALA A 93 5.67 9.40 9.99
C ALA A 93 6.38 10.17 8.86
N ILE A 94 7.07 9.46 7.97
CA ILE A 94 7.75 10.06 6.81
C ILE A 94 6.73 10.71 5.86
N ALA A 95 5.65 10.00 5.53
CA ALA A 95 4.59 10.53 4.65
C ALA A 95 3.92 11.78 5.26
N ASP A 96 3.71 11.79 6.57
CA ASP A 96 3.15 12.93 7.32
C ASP A 96 4.08 14.15 7.29
N TRP A 97 5.39 13.94 7.48
CA TRP A 97 6.39 15.01 7.39
C TRP A 97 6.47 15.63 5.99
N GLN A 98 6.28 14.84 4.93
CA GLN A 98 6.24 15.35 3.56
C GLN A 98 5.04 16.28 3.34
N LYS A 99 3.88 15.98 3.93
CA LYS A 99 2.68 16.82 3.86
C LYS A 99 2.78 18.08 4.72
N SER A 100 3.51 18.01 5.84
CA SER A 100 3.71 19.10 6.80
C SER A 100 4.57 20.29 6.29
N GLY A 101 5.05 20.25 5.04
CA GLY A 101 5.84 21.32 4.42
C GLY A 101 5.05 22.53 3.89
N TYR A 102 3.72 22.45 3.75
CA TYR A 102 2.88 23.54 3.19
C TYR A 102 1.50 23.74 3.84
N ALA A 103 1.13 22.95 4.85
CA ALA A 103 -0.07 23.21 5.65
C ALA A 103 0.23 22.80 7.09
N HIS A 104 -0.24 23.62 8.03
CA HIS A 104 -0.16 23.31 9.45
C HIS A 104 -0.73 21.91 9.69
N ALA A 105 0.07 21.14 10.41
CA ALA A 105 -0.15 19.77 10.82
C ALA A 105 -1.62 19.47 11.15
N GLN A 106 -2.13 18.40 10.56
CA GLN A 106 -2.88 17.45 11.35
C GLN A 106 -2.16 16.12 11.19
N PRO A 107 -1.57 15.56 12.27
CA PRO A 107 -0.98 14.24 12.19
C PRO A 107 -2.04 13.27 11.66
N ALA A 108 -1.63 12.20 10.98
CA ALA A 108 -2.52 11.10 10.59
C ALA A 108 -3.47 10.66 11.73
N LEU A 109 -3.07 10.85 13.00
CA LEU A 109 -3.85 10.61 14.22
C LEU A 109 -5.01 11.61 14.48
N GLU A 110 -4.90 12.88 14.08
CA GLU A 110 -5.95 13.88 14.30
C GLU A 110 -7.09 13.75 13.26
N ASN A 111 -6.78 13.16 12.09
CA ASN A 111 -7.79 12.74 11.12
C ASN A 111 -8.63 11.53 11.57
N LEU A 112 -8.21 10.76 12.60
CA LEU A 112 -9.06 9.73 13.20
C LEU A 112 -10.24 10.29 13.97
N VAL A 113 -10.22 11.58 14.34
CA VAL A 113 -11.27 12.20 15.14
C VAL A 113 -12.25 13.02 14.27
N GLY A 114 -11.97 13.12 12.96
CA GLY A 114 -12.68 14.00 12.04
C GLY A 114 -13.64 13.33 11.04
N HIS A 115 -13.77 11.99 11.05
CA HIS A 115 -14.59 11.23 10.09
C HIS A 115 -14.32 11.58 8.61
N ASN A 116 -13.06 11.87 8.25
CA ASN A 116 -12.69 12.25 6.88
C ASN A 116 -11.88 11.13 6.21
N LEU A 117 -12.39 10.65 5.07
CA LEU A 117 -11.76 9.64 4.18
C LEU A 117 -10.37 10.03 3.67
N SER A 118 -9.86 11.22 4.02
CA SER A 118 -8.46 11.65 3.83
C SER A 118 -7.40 10.68 4.37
N ILE A 119 -7.77 9.73 5.24
CA ILE A 119 -6.89 8.66 5.69
C ILE A 119 -6.53 7.66 4.59
N LEU A 120 -7.39 7.52 3.57
CA LEU A 120 -7.21 6.61 2.43
C LEU A 120 -6.69 7.33 1.18
N THR A 121 -6.03 8.47 1.33
CA THR A 121 -5.33 9.11 0.20
C THR A 121 -3.92 8.56 0.12
N CYS A 122 -3.57 7.96 -1.02
CA CYS A 122 -2.21 7.49 -1.27
C CYS A 122 -1.24 8.69 -1.27
N PRO A 123 -0.14 8.70 -0.49
CA PRO A 123 0.82 9.81 -0.51
C PRO A 123 1.55 10.02 -1.85
N SER A 124 1.55 9.00 -2.72
CA SER A 124 2.06 9.11 -4.09
C SER A 124 1.02 9.67 -5.08
N ASP A 125 -0.23 9.87 -4.65
CA ASP A 125 -1.27 10.48 -5.49
C ASP A 125 -1.00 11.97 -5.70
N ALA A 126 -0.94 12.37 -6.97
CA ALA A 126 -0.78 13.78 -7.34
C ALA A 126 -2.13 14.52 -7.37
N THR A 127 -3.26 13.81 -7.28
CA THR A 127 -4.60 14.40 -7.28
C THR A 127 -5.06 14.72 -5.85
N PRO A 128 -5.33 15.99 -5.51
CA PRO A 128 -5.75 16.36 -4.16
C PRO A 128 -7.20 15.90 -3.88
N PRO A 129 -7.52 15.36 -2.68
CA PRO A 129 -8.88 14.93 -2.33
C PRO A 129 -9.95 16.04 -2.47
N ASN A 130 -9.55 17.29 -2.28
CA ASN A 130 -10.41 18.47 -2.44
C ASN A 130 -10.77 18.80 -3.91
N GLN A 131 -10.23 18.07 -4.89
CA GLN A 131 -10.63 18.13 -6.29
C GLN A 131 -11.52 16.94 -6.70
N GLY A 132 -11.93 16.10 -5.75
CA GLY A 132 -12.67 14.87 -6.02
C GLY A 132 -11.81 13.71 -6.52
N GLY A 133 -10.48 13.81 -6.37
CA GLY A 133 -9.56 12.72 -6.69
C GLY A 133 -9.77 11.54 -5.75
N VAL A 134 -9.71 10.33 -6.31
CA VAL A 134 -9.69 9.07 -5.57
C VAL A 134 -8.37 8.38 -5.83
N SER A 135 -7.79 7.77 -4.79
CA SER A 135 -6.54 7.04 -4.91
C SER A 135 -6.74 5.56 -5.20
N TYR A 136 -7.94 5.05 -4.96
CA TYR A 136 -8.27 3.63 -5.04
C TYR A 136 -9.62 3.44 -5.73
N GLY A 137 -9.75 2.37 -6.51
CA GLY A 137 -10.98 1.95 -7.16
C GLY A 137 -11.35 0.51 -6.82
N ILE A 138 -12.61 0.13 -7.08
CA ILE A 138 -13.12 -1.24 -6.96
C ILE A 138 -13.29 -1.86 -8.36
N ASN A 139 -12.98 -3.15 -8.50
CA ASN A 139 -13.20 -3.84 -9.76
C ASN A 139 -14.69 -4.03 -10.06
N GLN A 140 -15.14 -3.59 -11.23
CA GLN A 140 -16.54 -3.68 -11.64
C GLN A 140 -17.08 -5.11 -11.67
N ALA A 141 -16.22 -6.10 -11.92
CA ALA A 141 -16.61 -7.50 -12.00
C ALA A 141 -17.10 -8.08 -10.66
N ILE A 142 -16.78 -7.45 -9.53
CA ILE A 142 -17.16 -7.94 -8.21
C ILE A 142 -18.30 -7.16 -7.55
N ILE A 143 -18.69 -6.02 -8.13
CA ILE A 143 -19.72 -5.16 -7.55
C ILE A 143 -21.04 -5.93 -7.45
N GLY A 144 -21.68 -5.87 -6.28
CA GLY A 144 -22.95 -6.53 -6.02
C GLY A 144 -22.87 -8.03 -5.72
N LEU A 145 -21.69 -8.66 -5.86
CA LEU A 145 -21.54 -10.08 -5.52
C LEU A 145 -21.72 -10.31 -4.01
N SER A 146 -22.40 -11.40 -3.68
CA SER A 146 -22.51 -11.90 -2.30
C SER A 146 -21.22 -12.54 -1.81
N TYR A 147 -21.14 -12.80 -0.50
CA TYR A 147 -19.99 -13.47 0.11
C TYR A 147 -19.69 -14.83 -0.55
N ASN A 148 -20.72 -15.57 -0.94
CA ASN A 148 -20.57 -16.88 -1.58
C ASN A 148 -20.14 -16.76 -3.04
N GLU A 149 -20.61 -15.76 -3.76
CA GLU A 149 -20.22 -15.53 -5.16
C GLU A 149 -18.76 -15.07 -5.27
N MET A 150 -18.31 -14.22 -4.35
CA MET A 150 -16.89 -13.85 -4.23
C MET A 150 -15.99 -15.09 -4.04
N GLN A 151 -16.51 -16.18 -3.46
CA GLN A 151 -15.74 -17.41 -3.32
C GLN A 151 -15.48 -18.16 -4.63
N ASN A 152 -16.22 -17.83 -5.69
CA ASN A 152 -16.09 -18.47 -7.00
C ASN A 152 -15.27 -17.62 -8.00
N ILE A 153 -14.93 -16.38 -7.62
CA ILE A 153 -14.04 -15.51 -8.40
C ILE A 153 -12.61 -16.04 -8.35
N ASP A 154 -11.89 -15.89 -9.46
CA ASP A 154 -10.49 -16.28 -9.60
C ASP A 154 -9.65 -15.64 -8.48
N PRO A 155 -8.88 -16.42 -7.70
CA PRO A 155 -8.02 -15.91 -6.63
C PRO A 155 -7.05 -14.80 -7.04
N GLU A 156 -6.69 -14.70 -8.32
CA GLU A 156 -5.80 -13.68 -8.87
C GLU A 156 -6.54 -12.40 -9.29
N THR A 157 -7.87 -12.40 -9.28
CA THR A 157 -8.65 -11.20 -9.60
C THR A 157 -8.34 -10.09 -8.61
N ILE A 158 -7.87 -8.96 -9.16
CA ILE A 158 -7.65 -7.74 -8.40
C ILE A 158 -8.99 -7.07 -8.17
N PHE A 159 -9.36 -6.85 -6.91
CA PHE A 159 -10.66 -6.29 -6.54
C PHE A 159 -10.61 -4.84 -6.05
N ILE A 160 -9.53 -4.44 -5.38
CA ILE A 160 -9.26 -3.04 -5.03
C ILE A 160 -7.84 -2.73 -5.48
N ALA A 161 -7.62 -1.59 -6.11
CA ALA A 161 -6.30 -1.19 -6.60
C ALA A 161 -6.13 0.31 -6.71
N ASP A 162 -4.89 0.75 -6.89
CA ASP A 162 -4.54 2.12 -7.24
C ASP A 162 -5.25 2.52 -8.53
N CYS A 163 -6.14 3.51 -8.42
CA CYS A 163 -6.94 3.96 -9.54
C CYS A 163 -7.38 5.40 -9.30
N ASN A 164 -7.49 6.17 -10.37
CA ASN A 164 -8.03 7.54 -10.33
C ASN A 164 -9.57 7.58 -10.50
N PHE A 165 -10.22 6.41 -10.50
CA PHE A 165 -11.66 6.24 -10.66
C PHE A 165 -12.23 5.41 -9.51
N ASN A 166 -13.52 5.61 -9.19
CA ASN A 166 -14.21 4.82 -8.15
C ASN A 166 -14.25 3.33 -8.48
N GLU A 167 -14.25 3.03 -9.78
CA GLU A 167 -14.41 1.69 -10.33
C GLU A 167 -13.44 1.51 -11.50
N PHE A 168 -12.94 0.29 -11.68
CA PHE A 168 -12.12 -0.09 -12.84
C PHE A 168 -12.60 -1.41 -13.43
N ALA A 169 -12.53 -1.55 -14.76
CA ALA A 169 -12.90 -2.77 -15.47
C ALA A 169 -11.71 -3.66 -15.80
N SER A 170 -10.51 -3.07 -15.86
CA SER A 170 -9.31 -3.75 -16.36
C SER A 170 -8.03 -3.14 -15.77
N GLU A 171 -6.94 -3.88 -15.84
CA GLU A 171 -5.64 -3.45 -15.31
C GLU A 171 -5.05 -2.24 -16.04
N GLN A 172 -5.49 -1.99 -17.27
CA GLN A 172 -5.08 -0.83 -18.06
C GLN A 172 -5.61 0.50 -17.48
N GLU A 173 -6.60 0.45 -16.60
CA GLU A 173 -7.19 1.61 -15.92
C GLU A 173 -6.54 1.90 -14.55
N LEU A 174 -5.60 1.05 -14.13
CA LEU A 174 -4.84 1.26 -12.90
C LEU A 174 -3.87 2.43 -13.04
N ASP A 175 -3.59 3.09 -11.92
CA ASP A 175 -2.64 4.20 -11.91
C ASP A 175 -1.26 3.79 -11.39
N PHE A 176 -0.29 3.74 -12.30
CA PHE A 176 1.10 3.34 -12.02
C PHE A 176 1.91 4.46 -11.35
N ARG A 177 1.43 4.90 -10.18
CA ARG A 177 1.94 6.06 -9.42
C ARG A 177 3.17 5.76 -8.56
N HIS A 178 3.54 4.49 -8.43
CA HIS A 178 4.66 4.06 -7.59
C HIS A 178 5.92 3.78 -8.39
N ARG A 179 7.07 4.07 -7.79
CA ARG A 179 8.37 3.83 -8.40
C ARG A 179 9.25 2.89 -7.58
N SER A 180 9.87 1.94 -8.26
CA SER A 180 10.95 1.12 -7.73
C SER A 180 12.26 1.50 -8.40
N PHE A 181 13.20 2.06 -7.63
CA PHE A 181 14.52 2.44 -8.12
C PHE A 181 15.49 1.26 -7.99
N MET A 182 15.93 0.74 -9.14
CA MET A 182 16.97 -0.29 -9.24
C MET A 182 18.31 0.32 -9.65
N ILE A 183 19.39 -0.48 -9.53
CA ILE A 183 20.76 -0.05 -9.86
C ILE A 183 20.88 0.43 -11.32
N LEU A 184 20.10 -0.13 -12.24
CA LEU A 184 20.18 0.12 -13.69
C LEU A 184 18.87 0.62 -14.32
N GLY A 185 17.89 1.04 -13.52
CA GLY A 185 16.60 1.45 -14.07
C GLY A 185 15.58 1.83 -13.00
N GLU A 186 14.44 2.29 -13.48
CA GLU A 186 13.27 2.63 -12.68
C GLU A 186 12.09 1.85 -13.26
N GLU A 187 11.29 1.25 -12.38
CA GLU A 187 10.05 0.58 -12.77
C GLU A 187 8.87 1.28 -12.11
N ASN A 188 7.85 1.55 -12.92
CA ASN A 188 6.56 2.03 -12.44
C ASN A 188 5.63 0.85 -12.20
N PHE A 189 4.89 0.92 -11.11
CA PHE A 189 3.91 -0.09 -10.74
C PHE A 189 2.69 0.55 -10.07
N ALA A 190 1.58 -0.19 -10.07
CA ALA A 190 0.37 0.05 -9.31
C ALA A 190 0.21 -1.06 -8.27
N GLN A 191 -0.41 -0.78 -7.13
CA GLN A 191 -0.71 -1.74 -6.09
C GLN A 191 -2.19 -2.12 -6.11
N GLY A 192 -2.49 -3.37 -5.78
CA GLY A 192 -3.85 -3.86 -5.60
C GLY A 192 -3.93 -5.02 -4.63
N ILE A 193 -5.16 -5.46 -4.37
CA ILE A 193 -5.43 -6.63 -3.53
C ILE A 193 -6.22 -7.65 -4.34
N THR A 194 -5.80 -8.89 -4.15
CA THR A 194 -6.46 -10.08 -4.66
C THR A 194 -6.92 -10.93 -3.48
N ARG A 195 -7.73 -11.95 -3.77
CA ARG A 195 -8.30 -12.83 -2.73
C ARG A 195 -7.27 -13.75 -2.08
N SER A 196 -6.05 -13.83 -2.62
CA SER A 196 -5.00 -14.71 -2.11
C SER A 196 -4.68 -14.40 -0.65
N ARG A 197 -5.21 -15.22 0.27
CA ARG A 197 -5.20 -15.06 1.74
C ARG A 197 -3.82 -14.96 2.39
N VAL A 198 -2.73 -15.09 1.62
CA VAL A 198 -1.38 -15.20 2.17
C VAL A 198 -0.72 -13.84 2.31
N ASN A 199 -1.03 -12.84 1.47
CA ASN A 199 -0.59 -11.46 1.64
C ASN A 199 -1.48 -10.54 0.80
N PRO A 200 -2.26 -9.63 1.41
CA PRO A 200 -2.96 -8.60 0.66
C PRO A 200 -1.92 -7.65 0.04
N GLY A 201 -1.72 -7.75 -1.27
CA GLY A 201 -0.77 -6.92 -2.01
C GLY A 201 -0.23 -7.60 -3.27
N VAL A 202 -0.70 -7.15 -4.42
CA VAL A 202 -0.16 -7.45 -5.74
C VAL A 202 0.34 -6.16 -6.34
N GLU A 203 1.55 -6.16 -6.89
CA GLU A 203 2.01 -5.08 -7.75
C GLU A 203 1.82 -5.44 -9.21
N VAL A 204 1.17 -4.53 -9.93
CA VAL A 204 0.96 -4.57 -11.37
C VAL A 204 1.96 -3.62 -11.99
N HIS A 205 2.83 -4.13 -12.85
CA HIS A 205 3.82 -3.33 -13.56
C HIS A 205 3.25 -2.87 -14.91
N ASP A 206 3.75 -1.77 -15.46
CA ASP A 206 3.29 -1.19 -16.75
C ASP A 206 3.36 -2.17 -17.94
N ASN A 207 4.15 -3.24 -17.82
CA ASN A 207 4.22 -4.34 -18.80
C ASN A 207 3.12 -5.40 -18.63
N GLY A 208 2.14 -5.19 -17.74
CA GLY A 208 1.06 -6.14 -17.42
C GLY A 208 1.51 -7.35 -16.60
N ASN A 209 2.71 -7.31 -16.02
CA ASN A 209 3.18 -8.40 -15.16
C ASN A 209 2.79 -8.14 -13.70
N HIS A 210 2.34 -9.20 -13.04
CA HIS A 210 2.05 -9.21 -11.60
C HIS A 210 3.25 -9.72 -10.81
N PHE A 211 3.81 -8.91 -9.92
CA PHE A 211 4.75 -9.37 -8.91
C PHE A 211 4.10 -9.24 -7.51
N GLY A 212 3.96 -10.38 -6.82
CA GLY A 212 3.32 -10.46 -5.51
C GLY A 212 4.20 -9.94 -4.38
N TRP A 213 3.60 -9.25 -3.40
CA TRP A 213 4.31 -8.72 -2.24
C TRP A 213 4.20 -9.65 -1.03
N ASP A 214 5.30 -10.34 -0.72
CA ASP A 214 5.48 -10.94 0.61
C ASP A 214 6.56 -10.18 1.39
N LYS A 215 6.20 -9.77 2.62
CA LYS A 215 7.02 -10.03 3.82
C LYS A 215 6.23 -9.80 5.11
N GLY A 216 5.47 -10.83 5.49
CA GLY A 216 5.55 -11.46 6.81
C GLY A 216 4.63 -10.98 7.94
N LYS A 217 3.55 -11.71 8.22
CA LYS A 217 3.44 -12.75 9.27
C LYS A 217 1.98 -13.23 9.39
N ARG A 218 1.84 -14.54 9.65
CA ARG A 218 0.60 -15.27 9.89
C ARG A 218 -0.33 -14.57 10.89
N VAL A 219 -1.50 -14.12 10.45
CA VAL A 219 -2.64 -13.90 11.32
C VAL A 219 -3.40 -15.23 11.40
N GLY A 220 -3.33 -15.89 12.55
CA GLY A 220 -4.31 -16.93 12.93
C GLY A 220 -4.28 -18.29 12.21
N GLN A 221 -3.12 -18.95 12.02
CA GLN A 221 -3.15 -20.42 11.85
C GLN A 221 -3.35 -21.08 13.23
N SER A 222 -4.62 -21.25 13.60
CA SER A 222 -5.01 -22.37 14.47
C SER A 222 -4.69 -23.68 13.75
N GLY A 223 -4.04 -24.59 14.47
CA GLY A 223 -3.37 -25.82 14.03
C GLY A 223 -3.83 -26.49 12.73
N ASN A 224 -2.87 -26.80 11.85
CA ASN A 224 -2.46 -28.20 11.68
C ASN A 224 -1.21 -28.31 10.80
N ASN A 225 -0.21 -28.98 11.35
CA ASN A 225 0.91 -29.52 10.60
C ASN A 225 0.39 -30.71 9.78
N PRO A 226 0.73 -30.81 8.49
CA PRO A 226 1.36 -32.06 8.10
C PRO A 226 2.50 -31.78 7.12
N GLY A 227 3.72 -32.10 7.56
CA GLY A 227 4.75 -32.48 6.62
C GLY A 227 4.31 -33.76 5.90
N ARG A 228 4.30 -33.73 4.57
CA ARG A 228 4.82 -34.81 3.70
C ARG A 228 4.80 -34.37 2.25
N GLY A 229 5.91 -34.70 1.58
CA GLY A 229 6.27 -34.20 0.26
C GLY A 229 5.41 -34.71 -0.89
N GLN A 230 5.65 -34.04 -2.02
CA GLN A 230 5.13 -34.31 -3.33
C GLN A 230 5.58 -35.68 -3.89
N SER A 231 4.80 -36.14 -4.88
CA SER A 231 5.22 -36.77 -6.14
C SER A 231 4.98 -38.28 -6.27
N GLY A 232 4.21 -38.64 -7.32
CA GLY A 232 4.17 -39.99 -7.88
C GLY A 232 2.90 -40.32 -8.66
N ASN A 233 2.94 -40.14 -9.98
CA ASN A 233 1.87 -40.36 -10.96
C ASN A 233 1.40 -41.84 -11.14
N ASN A 234 0.07 -42.03 -11.17
CA ASN A 234 -0.76 -42.71 -12.20
C ASN A 234 -0.69 -44.27 -12.41
N PRO A 235 -1.57 -44.92 -13.23
CA PRO A 235 -2.91 -45.43 -12.88
C PRO A 235 -3.14 -46.95 -13.16
N HIS A 236 -4.32 -47.45 -12.74
CA HIS A 236 -5.14 -48.59 -13.24
C HIS A 236 -4.51 -49.97 -13.61
N GLY A 237 -5.12 -51.05 -13.07
CA GLY A 237 -5.26 -52.32 -13.82
C GLY A 237 -5.34 -53.62 -12.98
N GLY A 238 -6.56 -54.15 -12.82
CA GLY A 238 -6.96 -55.57 -12.75
C GLY A 238 -6.14 -56.61 -11.96
N ASN A 239 -6.74 -57.20 -10.93
CA ASN A 239 -7.50 -58.46 -10.97
C ASN A 239 -8.17 -58.72 -9.61
#